data_AF-F8DS41-F1
#
_entry.id   AF-F8DS41-F1
#
_cell.length_a   1.000
_cell.length_b   1.000
_cell.length_c   1.000
_cell.angle_alpha   90.00
_cell.angle_beta   90.00
_cell.angle_gamma   90.00
#
_symmetry.space_group_name_H-M   'P 1'
#
loop_
_entity.id
_entity.type
_entity.pdbx_description
1 polymer ?
#
loop_
_entity_poly.entity_id
_entity_poly.type
_entity_poly.pdbx_seq_one_letter_code
_entity_poly.pdbx_strand_id
1 'polypeptide(L)'
;MVEMIFLKYDIFFLGGRIMAVVQNKKMDKTISNLLSRQNYLVTQANDLARSFGNLTTFEHKVLDYCFSFVKAEDTSDHTYTVQMIDIIRHLGLNSSGKNYQRVGEAFRALNTKTAIYLRTYKNGMNGILMTSLFDYIEIVEDGKIEFQFSKKVAPFVFELKQNYYSFKLSELATVRSKYTLTLLKLWNANSMGKLQKATIRGSITEWQSWFLGTDDDGKPRKWSAGRFRQRVLGVSLKELGELYPKTIFYLTTEKKGRKVVGYTLDITPVKTTFQI
;
A
#
# COMPACT_ATOMS: atom_id res chain seq x y z
N MET A 1 42.48 6.77 -13.74
CA MET A 1 42.57 6.09 -15.05
C MET A 1 43.06 4.69 -14.70
N VAL A 2 42.25 3.63 -14.69
CA VAL A 2 41.46 3.05 -15.79
C VAL A 2 40.25 2.30 -15.20
N GLU A 3 39.12 2.33 -15.93
CA GLU A 3 37.89 1.58 -15.70
C GLU A 3 38.12 0.06 -15.69
N MET A 4 37.39 -0.69 -14.86
CA MET A 4 37.21 -2.13 -15.08
C MET A 4 35.73 -2.50 -15.04
N ILE A 5 35.30 -2.96 -16.21
CA ILE A 5 33.96 -3.40 -16.60
C ILE A 5 33.56 -4.62 -15.75
N PHE A 6 32.47 -4.52 -14.99
CA PHE A 6 31.82 -5.68 -14.37
C PHE A 6 31.05 -6.46 -15.45
N LEU A 7 31.70 -7.48 -16.02
CA LEU A 7 31.03 -8.54 -16.75
C LEU A 7 30.23 -9.40 -15.75
N LYS A 8 28.94 -9.56 -16.05
CA LYS A 8 28.10 -10.67 -15.55
C LYS A 8 28.84 -12.00 -15.72
N TYR A 9 28.47 -12.99 -14.89
CA TYR A 9 28.83 -14.41 -14.94
C TYR A 9 30.00 -14.80 -14.03
N ASP A 10 29.68 -15.16 -12.78
CA ASP A 10 30.51 -16.05 -11.98
C ASP A 10 30.37 -17.48 -12.53
N ILE A 11 31.43 -17.98 -13.15
CA ILE A 11 31.63 -19.41 -13.44
C ILE A 11 32.82 -19.85 -12.57
N PHE A 12 32.55 -20.52 -11.47
CA PHE A 12 33.58 -21.22 -10.70
C PHE A 12 33.65 -22.68 -11.16
N PHE A 13 34.84 -23.11 -11.59
CA PHE A 13 35.17 -24.51 -11.86
C PHE A 13 36.00 -25.07 -10.71
N LEU A 14 35.52 -26.14 -10.06
CA LEU A 14 36.33 -27.17 -9.41
C LEU A 14 35.42 -28.39 -9.12
N GLY A 15 35.71 -29.52 -9.77
CA GLY A 15 35.16 -30.84 -9.41
C GLY A 15 33.87 -31.30 -10.13
N GLY A 16 33.99 -31.68 -11.41
CA GLY A 16 33.37 -32.91 -11.92
C GLY A 16 31.85 -33.12 -11.81
N ARG A 17 31.02 -32.18 -12.29
CA ARG A 17 29.79 -32.42 -13.07
C ARG A 17 29.18 -31.07 -13.42
N ILE A 18 29.13 -30.73 -14.70
CA ILE A 18 28.30 -29.61 -15.18
C ILE A 18 26.85 -30.04 -14.94
N MET A 19 26.27 -29.61 -13.82
CA MET A 19 24.82 -29.59 -13.70
C MET A 19 24.36 -28.54 -14.70
N ALA A 20 23.95 -28.98 -15.89
CA ALA A 20 23.25 -28.11 -16.82
C ALA A 20 22.04 -27.56 -16.06
N VAL A 21 22.11 -26.28 -15.68
CA VAL A 21 20.92 -25.57 -15.19
C VAL A 21 20.02 -25.46 -16.42
N VAL A 22 19.12 -26.43 -16.57
CA VAL A 22 18.08 -26.40 -17.59
C VAL A 22 17.13 -25.26 -17.20
N GLN A 23 17.47 -24.05 -17.63
CA GLN A 23 16.56 -22.90 -17.56
C GLN A 23 15.39 -23.19 -18.49
N ASN A 24 14.25 -23.52 -17.89
CA ASN A 24 13.01 -23.67 -18.63
C ASN A 24 12.52 -22.26 -19.02
N LYS A 25 12.93 -21.80 -20.21
CA LYS A 25 12.57 -20.48 -20.76
C LYS A 25 11.07 -20.18 -20.72
N LYS A 26 10.19 -21.21 -20.76
CA LYS A 26 8.74 -21.02 -20.63
C LYS A 26 8.35 -20.69 -19.18
N MET A 27 8.92 -21.38 -18.19
CA MET A 27 8.74 -21.06 -16.76
C MET A 27 9.30 -19.69 -16.40
N ASP A 28 10.49 -19.34 -16.90
CA ASP A 28 11.09 -18.02 -16.70
C ASP A 28 10.23 -16.92 -17.35
N LYS A 29 9.65 -17.19 -18.52
CA LYS A 29 8.69 -16.30 -19.18
C LYS A 29 7.38 -16.16 -18.39
N THR A 30 6.88 -17.23 -17.76
CA THR A 30 5.69 -17.18 -16.92
C THR A 30 5.93 -16.39 -15.64
N ILE A 31 7.04 -16.65 -14.93
CA ILE A 31 7.42 -15.90 -13.74
C ILE A 31 7.67 -14.44 -14.12
N SER A 32 8.43 -14.15 -15.17
CA SER A 32 8.63 -12.78 -15.63
C SER A 32 7.35 -12.10 -16.13
N ASN A 33 6.38 -12.82 -16.70
CA ASN A 33 5.07 -12.28 -17.05
C ASN A 33 4.22 -11.97 -15.80
N LEU A 34 4.24 -12.82 -14.79
CA LEU A 34 3.59 -12.55 -13.50
C LEU A 34 4.25 -11.34 -12.80
N LEU A 35 5.58 -11.30 -12.79
CA LEU A 35 6.35 -10.18 -12.28
C LEU A 35 6.12 -8.89 -13.08
N SER A 36 5.97 -8.96 -14.40
CA SER A 36 5.82 -7.79 -15.28
C SER A 36 4.40 -7.25 -15.38
N ARG A 37 3.37 -8.11 -15.30
CA ARG A 37 1.98 -7.68 -15.06
C ARG A 37 1.85 -6.94 -13.74
N GLN A 38 2.73 -7.24 -12.78
CA GLN A 38 2.82 -6.63 -11.46
C GLN A 38 4.07 -5.74 -11.28
N ASN A 39 4.76 -5.35 -12.37
CA ASN A 39 6.05 -4.65 -12.26
C ASN A 39 5.85 -3.22 -11.79
N TYR A 40 6.00 -3.00 -10.48
CA TYR A 40 6.63 -1.81 -9.92
C TYR A 40 7.49 -2.29 -8.75
N LEU A 41 8.81 -2.17 -8.84
CA LEU A 41 9.72 -2.55 -7.74
C LEU A 41 9.97 -1.30 -6.90
N VAL A 42 9.33 -1.20 -5.73
CA VAL A 42 9.73 -0.31 -4.62
C VAL A 42 9.54 -1.13 -3.33
N THR A 43 10.34 -0.86 -2.30
CA THR A 43 10.54 -1.66 -1.05
C THR A 43 9.27 -2.34 -0.48
N GLN A 44 9.44 -3.48 0.22
CA GLN A 44 8.37 -4.39 0.64
C GLN A 44 7.15 -3.72 1.35
N ALA A 45 7.36 -2.60 2.07
CA ALA A 45 6.29 -1.79 2.66
C ALA A 45 5.38 -1.08 1.62
N ASN A 46 5.90 -0.76 0.43
CA ASN A 46 5.14 -0.15 -0.68
C ASN A 46 4.18 -1.11 -1.35
N ASP A 47 4.46 -2.42 -1.32
CA ASP A 47 3.55 -3.43 -1.88
C ASP A 47 2.28 -3.58 -1.05
N LEU A 48 2.36 -3.43 0.28
CA LEU A 48 1.17 -3.41 1.11
C LEU A 48 0.36 -2.12 0.90
N ALA A 49 1.03 -0.97 0.78
CA ALA A 49 0.36 0.30 0.45
C ALA A 49 -0.36 0.25 -0.92
N ARG A 50 0.21 -0.45 -1.92
CA ARG A 50 -0.42 -0.69 -3.24
C ARG A 50 -1.65 -1.57 -3.17
N SER A 51 -1.64 -2.60 -2.30
CA SER A 51 -2.76 -3.54 -2.17
C SER A 51 -4.07 -2.84 -1.77
N PHE A 52 -3.99 -1.64 -1.20
CA PHE A 52 -5.16 -0.89 -0.75
C PHE A 52 -5.79 0.02 -1.81
N GLY A 53 -5.18 0.21 -2.98
CA GLY A 53 -5.74 1.09 -4.03
C GLY A 53 -7.13 0.64 -4.55
N ASN A 54 -7.40 -0.67 -4.44
CA ASN A 54 -8.68 -1.30 -4.78
C ASN A 54 -9.78 -1.07 -3.74
N LEU A 55 -9.41 -0.59 -2.53
CA LEU A 55 -10.37 -0.35 -1.48
C LEU A 55 -11.16 0.94 -1.75
N THR A 56 -12.42 0.93 -1.33
CA THR A 56 -13.23 2.14 -1.22
C THR A 56 -12.80 2.95 0.01
N THR A 57 -13.23 4.22 0.13
CA THR A 57 -12.96 5.00 1.35
C THR A 57 -13.44 4.28 2.61
N PHE A 58 -14.61 3.64 2.56
CA PHE A 58 -15.17 2.95 3.72
C PHE A 58 -14.34 1.71 4.08
N GLU A 59 -13.98 0.89 3.09
CA GLU A 59 -13.11 -0.27 3.28
C GLU A 59 -11.74 0.12 3.84
N HIS A 60 -11.16 1.24 3.37
CA HIS A 60 -9.94 1.78 3.96
C HIS A 60 -10.11 2.13 5.44
N LYS A 61 -11.21 2.78 5.83
CA LYS A 61 -11.44 3.16 7.22
C LYS A 61 -11.65 1.94 8.13
N VAL A 62 -12.31 0.89 7.64
CA VAL A 62 -12.44 -0.38 8.37
C VAL A 62 -11.07 -1.05 8.52
N LEU A 63 -10.23 -1.01 7.47
CA LEU A 63 -8.86 -1.51 7.56
C LEU A 63 -8.00 -0.70 8.54
N ASP A 64 -8.13 0.63 8.54
CA ASP A 64 -7.44 1.53 9.47
C ASP A 64 -7.85 1.21 10.92
N TYR A 65 -9.14 0.92 11.13
CA TYR A 65 -9.64 0.44 12.41
C TYR A 65 -8.97 -0.87 12.81
N CYS A 66 -8.87 -1.86 11.92
CA CYS A 66 -8.16 -3.12 12.21
C CYS A 66 -6.69 -2.88 12.59
N PHE A 67 -5.98 -2.03 11.86
CA PHE A 67 -4.59 -1.69 12.18
C PHE A 67 -4.44 -0.95 13.50
N SER A 68 -5.47 -0.26 14.00
CA SER A 68 -5.39 0.44 15.29
C SER A 68 -5.23 -0.50 16.50
N PHE A 69 -5.59 -1.77 16.36
CA PHE A 69 -5.46 -2.78 17.43
C PHE A 69 -4.06 -3.39 17.50
N VAL A 70 -3.26 -3.24 16.45
CA VAL A 70 -1.90 -3.77 16.37
C VAL A 70 -0.97 -2.99 17.31
N LYS A 71 -0.31 -3.72 18.20
CA LYS A 71 0.68 -3.22 19.16
C LYS A 71 2.09 -3.64 18.75
N ALA A 72 3.09 -3.01 19.35
CA ALA A 72 4.50 -3.26 19.01
C ALA A 72 4.98 -4.64 19.49
N GLU A 73 4.36 -5.14 20.56
CA GLU A 73 4.63 -6.40 21.23
C GLU A 73 3.83 -7.60 20.67
N ASP A 74 2.94 -7.37 19.71
CA ASP A 74 2.11 -8.44 19.13
C ASP A 74 2.96 -9.42 18.31
N THR A 75 2.57 -10.69 18.38
CA THR A 75 3.21 -11.78 17.64
C THR A 75 2.48 -12.09 16.34
N SER A 76 3.14 -12.80 15.42
CA SER A 76 2.56 -13.12 14.10
C SER A 76 1.32 -14.02 14.14
N ASP A 77 1.05 -14.66 15.28
CA ASP A 77 -0.07 -15.53 15.58
C ASP A 77 -1.11 -14.86 16.50
N HIS A 78 -0.99 -13.54 16.73
CA HIS A 78 -1.97 -12.80 17.51
C HIS A 78 -3.32 -12.73 16.79
N THR A 79 -4.39 -13.03 17.52
CA THR A 79 -5.78 -12.89 17.05
C THR A 79 -6.40 -11.64 17.66
N TYR A 80 -7.01 -10.83 16.82
CA TYR A 80 -7.70 -9.61 17.21
C TYR A 80 -9.20 -9.83 17.23
N THR A 81 -9.87 -9.19 18.18
CA THR A 81 -11.33 -9.24 18.33
C THR A 81 -11.88 -7.83 18.40
N VAL A 82 -12.92 -7.55 17.60
CA VAL A 82 -13.62 -6.25 17.58
C VAL A 82 -15.13 -6.46 17.48
N GLN A 83 -15.92 -5.49 17.95
CA GLN A 83 -17.36 -5.49 17.75
C GLN A 83 -17.74 -4.58 16.57
N MET A 84 -18.65 -5.05 15.71
CA MET A 84 -19.20 -4.25 14.60
C MET A 84 -19.77 -2.91 15.06
N ILE A 85 -20.46 -2.91 16.20
CA ILE A 85 -21.06 -1.70 16.76
C ILE A 85 -20.02 -0.63 17.09
N ASP A 86 -18.82 -1.03 17.53
CA ASP A 86 -17.76 -0.08 17.85
C ASP A 86 -17.16 0.53 16.59
N ILE A 87 -17.07 -0.25 15.49
CA ILE A 87 -16.69 0.27 14.18
C ILE A 87 -17.74 1.27 13.68
N ILE A 88 -19.03 0.93 13.76
CA ILE A 88 -20.14 1.82 13.36
C ILE A 88 -20.07 3.14 14.12
N ARG A 89 -19.94 3.09 15.45
CA ARG A 89 -19.83 4.27 16.30
C ARG A 89 -18.58 5.08 16.00
N HIS A 90 -17.44 4.41 15.85
CA HIS A 90 -16.15 5.05 15.53
C HIS A 90 -16.22 5.82 14.21
N LEU A 91 -16.91 5.28 13.21
CA LEU A 91 -17.10 5.93 11.90
C LEU A 91 -18.23 6.97 11.90
N GLY A 92 -18.81 7.30 13.07
CA GLY A 92 -19.87 8.30 13.21
C GLY A 92 -21.19 7.88 12.56
N LEU A 93 -21.45 6.57 12.45
CA LEU A 93 -22.65 6.02 11.83
C LEU A 93 -23.69 5.64 12.88
N ASN A 94 -24.96 5.61 12.48
CA ASN A 94 -26.04 5.09 13.33
C ASN A 94 -26.07 3.56 13.33
N SER A 95 -26.59 2.98 14.41
CA SER A 95 -26.74 1.53 14.60
C SER A 95 -27.94 0.99 13.82
N SER A 96 -27.87 1.02 12.48
CA SER A 96 -28.89 0.48 11.58
C SER A 96 -28.42 -0.81 10.91
N GLY A 97 -29.35 -1.72 10.59
CA GLY A 97 -29.03 -2.99 9.91
C GLY A 97 -28.23 -2.80 8.61
N LYS A 98 -28.50 -1.71 7.87
CA LYS A 98 -27.74 -1.31 6.69
C LYS A 98 -26.26 -1.03 7.00
N ASN A 99 -25.94 -0.38 8.12
CA ASN A 99 -24.56 -0.09 8.49
C ASN A 99 -23.84 -1.34 9.01
N TYR A 100 -24.53 -2.25 9.70
CA TYR A 100 -23.98 -3.57 10.04
C TYR A 100 -23.64 -4.38 8.78
N GLN A 101 -24.57 -4.45 7.83
CA GLN A 101 -24.33 -5.09 6.53
C GLN A 101 -23.12 -4.47 5.83
N ARG A 102 -23.04 -3.13 5.81
CA ARG A 102 -21.92 -2.41 5.19
C ARG A 102 -20.57 -2.72 5.84
N VAL A 103 -20.52 -2.91 7.16
CA VAL A 103 -19.30 -3.35 7.86
C VAL A 103 -18.95 -4.79 7.47
N GLY A 104 -19.91 -5.71 7.48
CA GLY A 104 -19.67 -7.09 7.02
C GLY A 104 -19.17 -7.16 5.57
N GLU A 105 -19.77 -6.38 4.68
CA GLU A 105 -19.32 -6.24 3.28
C GLU A 105 -17.90 -5.67 3.18
N ALA A 106 -17.53 -4.73 4.05
CA ALA A 106 -16.18 -4.20 4.10
C ALA A 106 -15.17 -5.28 4.50
N PHE A 107 -15.44 -6.10 5.52
CA PHE A 107 -14.56 -7.22 5.89
C PHE A 107 -14.46 -8.27 4.78
N ARG A 108 -15.56 -8.59 4.10
CA ARG A 108 -15.53 -9.44 2.90
C ARG A 108 -14.64 -8.84 1.80
N ALA A 109 -14.74 -7.54 1.58
CA ALA A 109 -13.89 -6.84 0.62
C ALA A 109 -12.42 -6.82 1.06
N LEU A 110 -12.13 -6.67 2.35
CA LEU A 110 -10.75 -6.78 2.86
C LEU A 110 -10.19 -8.17 2.57
N ASN A 111 -10.92 -9.24 2.87
CA ASN A 111 -10.47 -10.60 2.58
C ASN A 111 -10.20 -10.83 1.08
N THR A 112 -11.04 -10.27 0.19
CA THR A 112 -10.98 -10.57 -1.26
C THR A 112 -10.11 -9.60 -2.06
N LYS A 113 -9.92 -8.35 -1.61
CA LYS A 113 -9.22 -7.30 -2.36
C LYS A 113 -7.80 -7.03 -1.87
N THR A 114 -7.35 -7.66 -0.78
CA THR A 114 -6.01 -7.47 -0.19
C THR A 114 -5.09 -8.66 -0.44
N ALA A 115 -5.15 -9.23 -1.66
CA ALA A 115 -4.15 -10.19 -2.12
C ALA A 115 -2.78 -9.51 -2.23
N ILE A 116 -1.73 -10.21 -1.78
CA ILE A 116 -0.36 -9.72 -1.67
C ILE A 116 0.56 -10.69 -2.40
N TYR A 117 1.47 -10.12 -3.18
CA TYR A 117 2.44 -10.86 -3.97
C TYR A 117 3.85 -10.42 -3.56
N LEU A 118 4.58 -11.30 -2.87
CA LEU A 118 5.93 -11.01 -2.40
C LEU A 118 6.96 -11.72 -3.27
N ARG A 119 8.01 -11.00 -3.67
CA ARG A 119 9.18 -11.65 -4.29
C ARG A 119 9.89 -12.49 -3.24
N THR A 120 10.28 -13.70 -3.63
CA THR A 120 11.05 -14.60 -2.79
C THR A 120 12.26 -15.10 -3.55
N TYR A 121 13.27 -15.54 -2.82
CA TYR A 121 14.43 -16.23 -3.38
C TYR A 121 14.58 -17.56 -2.66
N LYS A 122 14.49 -18.66 -3.39
CA LYS A 122 14.58 -20.02 -2.85
C LYS A 122 15.48 -20.86 -3.73
N ASN A 123 16.45 -21.53 -3.14
CA ASN A 123 17.36 -22.46 -3.83
C ASN A 123 18.04 -21.85 -5.07
N GLY A 124 18.53 -20.62 -4.96
CA GLY A 124 19.19 -19.94 -6.08
C GLY A 124 18.25 -19.32 -7.12
N MET A 125 16.93 -19.44 -6.95
CA MET A 125 15.93 -19.05 -7.93
C MET A 125 14.95 -18.00 -7.40
N ASN A 126 14.55 -17.08 -8.28
CA ASN A 126 13.48 -16.13 -8.00
C ASN A 126 12.13 -16.84 -7.96
N GLY A 127 11.32 -16.54 -6.94
CA GLY A 127 9.96 -17.02 -6.78
C GLY A 127 8.99 -15.89 -6.47
N ILE A 128 7.71 -16.20 -6.51
CA ILE A 128 6.61 -15.32 -6.09
C ILE A 128 5.82 -16.06 -5.03
N LEU A 129 5.71 -15.47 -3.84
CA LEU A 129 4.78 -15.89 -2.82
C LEU A 129 3.47 -15.13 -3.02
N MET A 130 2.38 -15.88 -3.22
CA MET A 130 1.02 -15.35 -3.26
C MET A 130 0.39 -15.60 -1.88
N THR A 131 -0.10 -14.55 -1.24
CA THR A 131 -0.70 -14.60 0.09
C THR A 131 -1.80 -13.55 0.20
N SER A 132 -2.52 -13.52 1.31
CA SER A 132 -3.50 -12.48 1.68
C SER A 132 -3.00 -11.67 2.88
N LEU A 133 -3.58 -10.49 3.10
CA LEU A 133 -3.32 -9.71 4.31
C LEU A 133 -3.78 -10.44 5.57
N PHE A 134 -4.97 -11.04 5.53
CA PHE A 134 -5.57 -11.78 6.63
C PHE A 134 -5.35 -13.27 6.42
N ASP A 135 -5.01 -13.98 7.50
CA ASP A 135 -5.06 -15.45 7.54
C ASP A 135 -6.51 -15.91 7.56
N TYR A 136 -7.30 -15.30 8.44
CA TYR A 136 -8.75 -15.47 8.48
C TYR A 136 -9.44 -14.21 8.99
N ILE A 137 -10.73 -14.13 8.67
CA ILE A 137 -11.70 -13.18 9.24
C ILE A 137 -12.96 -13.98 9.51
N GLU A 138 -13.39 -14.02 10.76
CA GLU A 138 -14.62 -14.66 11.21
C GLU A 138 -15.60 -13.58 11.71
N ILE A 139 -16.84 -13.66 11.23
CA ILE A 139 -17.93 -12.78 11.66
C ILE A 139 -18.95 -13.66 12.35
N VAL A 140 -19.16 -13.41 13.64
CA VAL A 140 -20.10 -14.15 14.49
C VAL A 140 -21.44 -13.42 14.51
N GLU A 141 -22.54 -14.17 14.73
CA GLU A 141 -23.92 -13.64 14.69
C GLU A 141 -24.18 -12.50 15.69
N ASP A 142 -23.46 -12.48 16.81
CA ASP A 142 -23.55 -11.42 17.82
C ASP A 142 -22.85 -10.11 17.41
N GLY A 143 -22.33 -10.04 16.19
CA GLY A 143 -21.61 -8.89 15.65
C GLY A 143 -20.14 -8.82 16.09
N LYS A 144 -19.62 -9.87 16.73
CA LYS A 144 -18.19 -10.03 16.99
C LYS A 144 -17.46 -10.39 15.71
N ILE A 145 -16.30 -9.77 15.52
CA ILE A 145 -15.40 -10.06 14.42
C ILE A 145 -14.05 -10.45 14.98
N GLU A 146 -13.58 -11.63 14.60
CA GLU A 146 -12.24 -12.12 14.90
C GLU A 146 -11.41 -12.16 13.63
N PHE A 147 -10.18 -11.67 13.70
CA PHE A 147 -9.28 -11.72 12.55
C PHE A 147 -7.83 -11.91 12.98
N GLN A 148 -7.06 -12.50 12.07
CA GLN A 148 -5.62 -12.65 12.22
C GLN A 148 -4.93 -12.18 10.95
N PHE A 149 -3.85 -11.41 11.08
CA PHE A 149 -3.00 -11.09 9.93
C PHE A 149 -2.18 -12.33 9.55
N SER A 150 -2.00 -12.56 8.24
CA SER A 150 -1.20 -13.69 7.77
C SER A 150 0.20 -13.62 8.36
N LYS A 151 0.74 -14.74 8.86
CA LYS A 151 2.12 -14.83 9.37
C LYS A 151 3.17 -14.35 8.37
N LYS A 152 2.86 -14.46 7.07
CA LYS A 152 3.73 -13.99 5.97
C LYS A 152 3.71 -12.47 5.81
N VAL A 153 2.70 -11.81 6.34
CA VAL A 153 2.43 -10.37 6.17
C VAL A 153 2.58 -9.60 7.48
N ALA A 154 2.40 -10.25 8.64
CA ALA A 154 2.47 -9.65 9.97
C ALA A 154 3.72 -8.78 10.21
N PRO A 155 4.95 -9.18 9.80
CA PRO A 155 6.13 -8.31 9.94
C PRO A 155 5.95 -6.96 9.23
N PHE A 156 5.36 -6.96 8.03
CA PHE A 156 5.08 -5.73 7.29
C PHE A 156 3.96 -4.92 7.94
N VAL A 157 2.94 -5.57 8.52
CA VAL A 157 1.89 -4.89 9.27
C VAL A 157 2.48 -4.16 10.48
N PHE A 158 3.37 -4.79 11.23
CA PHE A 158 4.04 -4.18 12.38
C PHE A 158 4.93 -3.01 11.96
N GLU A 159 5.73 -3.19 10.90
CA GLU A 159 6.55 -2.12 10.33
C GLU A 159 5.68 -0.95 9.86
N LEU A 160 4.55 -1.24 9.19
CA LEU A 160 3.60 -0.22 8.75
C LEU A 160 2.92 0.48 9.91
N LYS A 161 2.57 -0.24 10.98
CA LYS A 161 2.00 0.39 12.16
C LYS A 161 2.98 1.40 12.76
N GLN A 162 4.24 1.01 12.90
CA GLN A 162 5.30 1.84 13.48
C GLN A 162 5.64 3.05 12.58
N ASN A 163 5.76 2.84 11.27
CA ASN A 163 6.27 3.86 10.34
C ASN A 163 5.16 4.66 9.61
N TYR A 164 3.92 4.15 9.54
CA TYR A 164 2.86 4.66 8.66
C TYR A 164 1.53 4.98 9.36
N TYR A 165 1.32 4.56 10.61
CA TYR A 165 0.11 4.88 11.39
C TYR A 165 0.42 5.72 12.64
N SER A 166 0.99 6.90 12.39
CA SER A 166 1.19 7.94 13.42
C SER A 166 -0.04 8.82 13.60
N PHE A 167 -1.08 8.61 12.78
CA PHE A 167 -2.34 9.34 12.84
C PHE A 167 -3.21 8.84 13.99
N LYS A 168 -3.97 9.74 14.59
CA LYS A 168 -5.09 9.32 15.42
C LYS A 168 -6.15 8.71 14.51
N LEU A 169 -6.72 7.57 14.91
CA LEU A 169 -7.75 6.92 14.11
C LEU A 169 -8.95 7.84 13.84
N SER A 170 -9.28 8.73 14.79
CA SER A 170 -10.27 9.78 14.64
C SER A 170 -9.97 10.78 13.51
N GLU A 171 -8.70 11.06 13.22
CA GLU A 171 -8.31 11.94 12.11
C GLU A 171 -8.60 11.25 10.77
N LEU A 172 -8.20 9.98 10.62
CA LEU A 172 -8.45 9.17 9.42
C LEU A 172 -9.95 9.01 9.15
N ALA A 173 -10.76 8.88 10.21
CA ALA A 173 -12.21 8.78 10.11
C ALA A 173 -12.87 10.03 9.47
N THR A 174 -12.25 11.20 9.53
CA THR A 174 -12.80 12.44 8.92
C THR A 174 -12.49 12.57 7.42
N VAL A 175 -11.47 11.88 6.92
CA VAL A 175 -11.06 11.95 5.51
C VAL A 175 -12.14 11.35 4.60
N ARG A 176 -12.52 12.05 3.53
CA ARG A 176 -13.64 11.69 2.66
C ARG A 176 -13.19 10.95 1.41
N SER A 177 -12.08 11.37 0.80
CA SER A 177 -11.58 10.73 -0.42
C SER A 177 -10.63 9.58 -0.11
N LYS A 178 -10.82 8.44 -0.77
CA LYS A 178 -9.84 7.35 -0.75
C LYS A 178 -8.47 7.81 -1.24
N TYR A 179 -8.43 8.71 -2.22
CA TYR A 179 -7.17 9.23 -2.75
C TYR A 179 -6.42 10.07 -1.70
N THR A 180 -7.16 10.79 -0.85
CA THR A 180 -6.57 11.53 0.27
C THR A 180 -6.01 10.57 1.31
N LEU A 181 -6.74 9.51 1.67
CA LEU A 181 -6.23 8.46 2.57
C LEU A 181 -4.96 7.81 2.01
N THR A 182 -4.95 7.47 0.72
CA THR A 182 -3.76 6.93 0.04
C THR A 182 -2.58 7.91 0.10
N LEU A 183 -2.79 9.18 -0.26
CA LEU A 183 -1.72 10.16 -0.28
C LEU A 183 -1.20 10.48 1.13
N LEU A 184 -2.09 10.50 2.12
CA LEU A 184 -1.74 10.70 3.52
C LEU A 184 -0.82 9.58 4.04
N LYS A 185 -1.13 8.32 3.69
CA LYS A 185 -0.28 7.16 3.99
C LYS A 185 1.07 7.25 3.27
N LEU A 186 1.10 7.65 1.99
CA LEU A 186 2.34 7.88 1.25
C LEU A 186 3.18 9.01 1.86
N TRP A 187 2.57 10.08 2.35
CA TRP A 187 3.28 11.15 3.04
C TRP A 187 3.87 10.65 4.35
N ASN A 188 3.10 9.92 5.16
CA ASN A 188 3.61 9.40 6.42
C ASN A 188 4.80 8.45 6.20
N ALA A 189 4.68 7.56 5.22
CA ALA A 189 5.75 6.68 4.75
C ALA A 189 7.06 7.42 4.48
N ASN A 190 6.97 8.46 3.65
CA ASN A 190 8.12 9.20 3.14
C ASN A 190 8.62 10.27 4.14
N SER A 191 7.98 10.38 5.31
CA SER A 191 8.39 11.25 6.41
C SER A 191 8.73 10.47 7.68
N MET A 192 8.99 9.17 7.57
CA MET A 192 9.35 8.27 8.69
C MET A 192 8.33 8.32 9.83
N GLY A 193 7.04 8.40 9.50
CA GLY A 193 5.97 8.43 10.49
C GLY A 193 5.80 9.77 11.20
N LYS A 194 6.42 10.87 10.74
CA LYS A 194 6.42 12.14 11.47
C LYS A 194 5.63 13.26 10.81
N LEU A 195 5.07 13.03 9.62
CA LEU A 195 4.42 14.05 8.79
C LEU A 195 5.29 15.31 8.63
N GLN A 196 6.60 15.08 8.53
CA GLN A 196 7.58 16.12 8.27
C GLN A 196 7.76 16.33 6.76
N LYS A 197 8.77 17.13 6.42
CA LYS A 197 9.17 17.35 5.04
C LYS A 197 9.41 16.01 4.34
N ALA A 198 8.81 15.83 3.17
CA ALA A 198 8.93 14.63 2.36
C ALA A 198 8.88 14.97 0.88
N THR A 199 9.56 14.16 0.06
CA THR A 199 9.48 14.22 -1.41
C THR A 199 9.04 12.85 -1.90
N ILE A 200 7.91 12.81 -2.60
CA ILE A 200 7.38 11.58 -3.21
C ILE A 200 7.57 11.69 -4.71
N ARG A 201 8.37 10.80 -5.30
CA ARG A 201 8.63 10.77 -6.74
C ARG A 201 8.24 9.41 -7.30
N GLY A 202 7.64 9.43 -8.49
CA GLY A 202 7.27 8.21 -9.19
C GLY A 202 6.91 8.46 -10.64
N SER A 203 7.05 7.42 -11.46
CA SER A 203 6.49 7.37 -12.80
C SER A 203 4.96 7.46 -12.77
N ILE A 204 4.34 7.84 -13.88
CA ILE A 204 2.88 7.94 -13.98
C ILE A 204 2.21 6.61 -13.62
N THR A 205 2.85 5.49 -13.92
CA THR A 205 2.26 4.18 -13.67
C THR A 205 2.42 3.72 -12.23
N GLU A 206 3.49 4.12 -11.53
CA GLU A 206 3.59 3.96 -10.07
C GLU A 206 2.51 4.76 -9.35
N TRP A 207 2.37 6.04 -9.70
CA TRP A 207 1.30 6.90 -9.17
C TRP A 207 -0.09 6.32 -9.43
N GLN A 208 -0.35 5.81 -10.63
CA GLN A 208 -1.64 5.17 -10.91
C GLN A 208 -1.84 3.87 -10.13
N SER A 209 -0.80 3.06 -9.98
CA SER A 209 -0.86 1.83 -9.19
C SER A 209 -1.19 2.12 -7.72
N TRP A 210 -0.55 3.12 -7.10
CA TRP A 210 -0.81 3.49 -5.71
C TRP A 210 -2.27 3.91 -5.46
N PHE A 211 -2.90 4.62 -6.39
CA PHE A 211 -4.21 5.25 -6.15
C PHE A 211 -5.40 4.53 -6.79
N LEU A 212 -5.20 3.85 -7.92
CA LEU A 212 -6.27 3.21 -8.67
C LEU A 212 -6.35 1.70 -8.40
N GLY A 213 -5.24 1.08 -7.98
CA GLY A 213 -5.14 -0.37 -7.82
C GLY A 213 -5.17 -1.13 -9.15
N THR A 214 -5.76 -2.31 -9.16
CA THR A 214 -5.80 -3.26 -10.29
C THR A 214 -7.22 -3.52 -10.79
N ASP A 215 -7.34 -4.00 -12.03
CA ASP A 215 -8.56 -4.59 -12.56
C ASP A 215 -8.72 -6.06 -12.10
N ASP A 216 -9.78 -6.70 -12.58
CA ASP A 216 -10.16 -8.07 -12.18
C ASP A 216 -9.14 -9.11 -12.68
N ASP A 217 -8.34 -8.78 -13.71
CA ASP A 217 -7.20 -9.59 -14.19
C ASP A 217 -5.93 -9.34 -13.37
N GLY A 218 -5.99 -8.48 -12.35
CA GLY A 218 -4.85 -8.03 -11.57
C GLY A 218 -3.95 -7.04 -12.31
N LYS A 219 -4.36 -6.48 -13.46
CA LYS A 219 -3.54 -5.49 -14.19
C LYS A 219 -3.71 -4.11 -13.56
N PRO A 220 -2.66 -3.28 -13.46
CA PRO A 220 -2.77 -1.92 -12.96
C PRO A 220 -3.79 -1.10 -13.77
N ARG A 221 -4.74 -0.47 -13.08
CA ARG A 221 -5.70 0.44 -13.73
C ARG A 221 -4.96 1.66 -14.25
N LYS A 222 -5.33 2.11 -15.46
CA LYS A 222 -4.69 3.24 -16.14
C LYS A 222 -5.71 4.29 -16.52
N TRP A 223 -5.42 5.54 -16.17
CA TRP A 223 -6.17 6.72 -16.62
C TRP A 223 -5.29 7.59 -17.52
N SER A 224 -5.89 8.50 -18.30
CA SER A 224 -5.11 9.55 -18.96
C SER A 224 -4.44 10.43 -17.90
N ALA A 225 -3.25 10.97 -18.23
CA ALA A 225 -2.49 11.80 -17.29
C ALA A 225 -3.32 13.00 -16.77
N GLY A 226 -4.06 13.66 -17.66
CA GLY A 226 -4.93 14.78 -17.30
C GLY A 226 -6.06 14.37 -16.34
N ARG A 227 -6.77 13.27 -16.64
CA ARG A 227 -7.83 12.74 -15.76
C ARG A 227 -7.27 12.34 -14.40
N PHE A 228 -6.14 11.64 -14.38
CA PHE A 228 -5.47 11.22 -13.15
C PHE A 228 -5.06 12.44 -12.30
N ARG A 229 -4.38 13.43 -12.89
CA ARG A 229 -3.99 14.65 -12.18
C ARG A 229 -5.20 15.38 -11.61
N GLN A 230 -6.27 15.54 -12.38
CA GLN A 230 -7.45 16.30 -11.94
C GLN A 230 -8.28 15.56 -10.87
N ARG A 231 -8.59 14.28 -11.12
CA ARG A 231 -9.56 13.50 -10.33
C ARG A 231 -8.96 12.72 -9.17
N VAL A 232 -7.64 12.54 -9.17
CA VAL A 232 -6.92 11.82 -8.12
C VAL A 232 -6.06 12.80 -7.34
N LEU A 233 -4.98 13.30 -7.94
CA LEU A 233 -4.01 14.16 -7.26
C LEU A 233 -4.63 15.50 -6.84
N GLY A 234 -5.41 16.13 -7.71
CA GLY A 234 -6.07 17.40 -7.41
C GLY A 234 -7.10 17.27 -6.29
N VAL A 235 -7.88 16.19 -6.28
CA VAL A 235 -8.85 15.90 -5.20
C VAL A 235 -8.11 15.66 -3.89
N SER A 236 -7.05 14.84 -3.88
CA SER A 236 -6.32 14.52 -2.66
C SER A 236 -5.56 15.71 -2.10
N LEU A 237 -4.92 16.51 -2.95
CA LEU A 237 -4.17 17.70 -2.53
C LEU A 237 -5.10 18.80 -2.00
N LYS A 238 -6.28 18.97 -2.60
CA LYS A 238 -7.27 19.92 -2.09
C LYS A 238 -7.71 19.56 -0.67
N GLU A 239 -8.12 18.32 -0.46
CA GLU A 239 -8.58 17.86 0.86
C GLU A 239 -7.43 17.86 1.89
N LEU A 240 -6.21 17.46 1.50
CA LEU A 240 -5.05 17.58 2.39
C LEU A 240 -4.74 19.02 2.78
N GLY A 241 -4.90 19.98 1.87
CA GLY A 241 -4.73 21.40 2.18
C GLY A 241 -5.74 21.92 3.20
N GLU A 242 -6.98 21.40 3.16
CA GLU A 242 -8.03 21.70 4.15
C GLU A 242 -7.71 21.06 5.52
N LEU A 243 -7.23 19.82 5.54
CA LEU A 243 -6.89 19.08 6.75
C LEU A 243 -5.58 19.55 7.41
N TYR A 244 -4.60 19.98 6.61
CA TYR A 244 -3.27 20.40 7.05
C TYR A 244 -2.92 21.81 6.52
N PRO A 245 -3.62 22.87 6.98
CA PRO A 245 -3.48 24.23 6.44
C PRO A 245 -2.08 24.84 6.62
N LYS A 246 -1.29 24.32 7.56
CA LYS A 246 0.11 24.71 7.78
C LYS A 246 1.09 23.84 6.99
N THR A 247 0.69 23.25 5.88
CA THR A 247 1.54 22.41 5.03
C THR A 247 1.47 22.86 3.58
N ILE A 248 2.63 23.06 2.96
CA ILE A 248 2.74 23.38 1.54
C ILE A 248 2.89 22.07 0.77
N PHE A 249 2.02 21.87 -0.21
CA PHE A 249 2.08 20.76 -1.15
C PHE A 249 2.39 21.28 -2.55
N TYR A 250 3.54 20.92 -3.11
CA TYR A 250 3.99 21.35 -4.42
C TYR A 250 4.09 20.17 -5.39
N LEU A 251 3.18 20.11 -6.36
CA LEU A 251 3.11 19.03 -7.34
C LEU A 251 3.74 19.43 -8.68
N THR A 252 4.89 18.85 -9.00
CA THR A 252 5.57 18.97 -10.30
C THR A 252 5.13 17.83 -11.22
N THR A 253 4.90 18.15 -12.50
CA THR A 253 4.64 17.14 -13.54
C THR A 253 5.88 16.94 -14.39
N GLU A 254 6.40 15.72 -14.35
CA GLU A 254 7.55 15.30 -15.13
C GLU A 254 7.12 15.01 -16.56
N LYS A 255 7.77 15.64 -17.55
CA LYS A 255 7.45 15.46 -18.96
C LYS A 255 8.67 15.02 -19.77
N LYS A 256 8.45 14.16 -20.76
CA LYS A 256 9.40 13.88 -21.84
C LYS A 256 8.77 14.37 -23.16
N GLY A 257 9.21 15.55 -23.62
CA GLY A 257 8.51 16.29 -24.66
C GLY A 257 7.10 16.67 -24.20
N ARG A 258 6.07 16.31 -24.97
CA ARG A 258 4.66 16.55 -24.62
C ARG A 258 4.06 15.50 -23.69
N LYS A 259 4.72 14.35 -23.53
CA LYS A 259 4.19 13.21 -22.76
C LYS A 259 4.51 13.38 -21.28
N VAL A 260 3.48 13.27 -20.43
CA VAL A 260 3.66 13.15 -18.97
C VAL A 260 4.23 11.77 -18.65
N VAL A 261 5.35 11.75 -17.93
CA VAL A 261 6.07 10.52 -17.55
C VAL A 261 5.99 10.24 -16.05
N GLY A 262 5.66 11.22 -15.23
CA GLY A 262 5.57 11.06 -13.78
C GLY A 262 5.20 12.33 -13.04
N TYR A 263 5.25 12.25 -11.72
CA TYR A 263 5.03 13.37 -10.83
C TYR A 263 6.04 13.34 -9.67
N THR A 264 6.39 14.54 -9.22
CA THR A 264 7.12 14.76 -7.98
C THR A 264 6.23 15.61 -7.08
N LEU A 265 6.01 15.17 -5.85
CA LEU A 265 5.25 15.91 -4.84
C LEU A 265 6.18 16.22 -3.67
N ASP A 266 6.46 17.51 -3.49
CA ASP A 266 7.17 18.02 -2.32
C ASP A 266 6.16 18.48 -1.28
N ILE A 267 6.34 18.02 -0.05
CA ILE A 267 5.48 18.32 1.09
C ILE A 267 6.34 18.97 2.16
N THR A 268 5.99 20.19 2.57
CA THR A 268 6.75 20.95 3.57
C THR A 268 5.81 21.55 4.61
N PRO A 269 5.79 21.02 5.84
CA PRO A 269 5.14 21.68 6.96
C PRO A 269 5.78 23.03 7.25
N VAL A 270 4.96 24.05 7.41
CA VAL A 270 5.37 25.40 7.76
C VAL A 270 5.38 25.51 9.28
N LYS A 271 6.57 25.67 9.86
CA LYS A 271 6.70 26.09 11.26
C LYS A 271 6.56 27.60 11.31
N THR A 272 5.39 28.09 11.70
CA THR A 272 5.22 29.53 11.96
C THR A 272 5.80 29.83 13.34
N THR A 273 6.98 30.44 13.38
CA THR A 273 7.59 30.95 14.63
C THR A 273 7.10 32.37 14.91
N PHE A 274 5.79 32.57 14.99
CA PHE A 274 5.24 33.80 15.57
C PHE A 274 4.53 33.40 16.86
N GLN A 275 5.26 33.55 17.97
CA GLN A 275 4.64 33.69 19.29
C GLN A 275 4.03 35.10 19.31
N ILE A 276 2.72 35.17 19.50
CA ILE A 276 2.05 36.39 19.96
C ILE A 276 2.15 36.38 21.48
#